data_AF-A0A525C2G0-F1
#
_entry.id   AF-A0A525C2G0-F1
#
_cell.length_a   1.000
_cell.length_b   1.000
_cell.length_c   1.000
_cell.angle_alpha   90.00
_cell.angle_beta   90.00
_cell.angle_gamma   90.00
#
_symmetry.space_group_name_H-M   'P 1'
#
loop_
_entity.id
_entity.type
_entity.pdbx_description
1 polymer ?
#
loop_
_entity_poly.entity_id
_entity_poly.type
_entity_poly.pdbx_seq_one_letter_code
_entity_poly.pdbx_strand_id
1 'polypeptide(L)'
;MESITYNLILCDDEKNITEGVLTYSMQDSKSASATDEITKLAEKNTEVSTFEIKGEITLPEITGSTAVEVSGMSYVSMMGPPISSILISQKQGILSMQFNIIDSPGTHIGGGLSYAKEPMKPAKMWSVLGIV
;
A
#
# COMPACT_ATOMS: atom_id res chain seq x y z
N MET A 1 16.96 7.39 -4.66
CA MET A 1 15.83 6.74 -3.98
C MET A 1 15.88 5.29 -4.35
N GLU A 2 15.95 4.42 -3.35
CA GLU A 2 15.93 2.99 -3.56
C GLU A 2 14.47 2.55 -3.61
N SER A 3 14.08 1.92 -4.71
CA SER A 3 12.74 1.33 -4.85
C SER A 3 12.76 -0.05 -4.21
N ILE A 4 11.70 -0.40 -3.50
CA ILE A 4 11.49 -1.73 -2.93
C ILE A 4 10.50 -2.47 -3.82
N THR A 5 10.79 -3.72 -4.12
CA THR A 5 9.91 -4.60 -4.90
C THR A 5 9.45 -5.74 -4.02
N TYR A 6 8.15 -6.01 -4.00
CA TYR A 6 7.55 -7.15 -3.33
C TYR A 6 6.85 -8.03 -4.36
N ASN A 7 7.16 -9.32 -4.32
CA ASN A 7 6.32 -10.36 -4.92
C ASN A 7 5.10 -10.56 -4.03
N LEU A 8 3.91 -10.44 -4.60
CA LEU A 8 2.64 -10.50 -3.89
C LEU A 8 1.95 -11.84 -4.09
N ILE A 9 1.39 -12.36 -3.02
CA ILE A 9 0.42 -13.45 -3.00
C ILE A 9 -0.89 -12.86 -2.51
N LEU A 10 -1.93 -12.96 -3.33
CA LEU A 10 -3.27 -12.46 -3.06
C LEU A 10 -4.21 -13.65 -2.88
N CYS A 11 -5.00 -13.64 -1.80
CA CYS A 11 -5.97 -14.69 -1.49
C CYS A 11 -7.36 -14.07 -1.34
N ASP A 12 -8.32 -14.52 -2.15
CA ASP A 12 -9.73 -14.10 -2.04
C ASP A 12 -10.52 -14.93 -1.01
N ASP A 13 -11.79 -14.62 -0.84
CA ASP A 13 -12.71 -15.29 0.08
C ASP A 13 -13.03 -16.74 -0.31
N GLU A 14 -12.88 -17.07 -1.60
CA GLU A 14 -12.98 -18.41 -2.14
C GLU A 14 -11.67 -19.22 -2.01
N LYS A 15 -10.61 -18.62 -1.45
CA LYS A 15 -9.24 -19.17 -1.31
C LYS A 15 -8.52 -19.37 -2.64
N ASN A 16 -8.94 -18.68 -3.69
CA ASN A 16 -8.17 -18.61 -4.92
C ASN A 16 -6.92 -17.76 -4.66
N ILE A 17 -5.79 -18.24 -5.18
CA ILE A 17 -4.50 -17.57 -5.05
C ILE A 17 -4.14 -16.95 -6.40
N THR A 18 -3.80 -15.67 -6.37
CA THR A 18 -3.29 -14.91 -7.51
C THR A 18 -1.96 -14.28 -7.13
N GLU A 19 -1.04 -14.19 -8.10
CA GLU A 19 0.26 -13.57 -7.90
C GLU A 19 0.32 -12.14 -8.47
N GLY A 20 1.20 -11.33 -7.91
CA GLY A 20 1.40 -9.95 -8.34
C GLY A 20 2.78 -9.43 -7.99
N VAL A 21 3.07 -8.20 -8.40
CA VAL A 21 4.30 -7.49 -8.03
C VAL A 21 3.95 -6.05 -7.67
N LEU A 22 4.47 -5.56 -6.56
CA LEU A 22 4.43 -4.15 -6.17
C LEU A 22 5.85 -3.61 -6.12
N THR A 23 6.15 -2.59 -6.91
CA THR A 23 7.40 -1.83 -6.81
C THR A 23 7.07 -0.42 -6.38
N TYR A 24 7.64 0.07 -5.28
CA TYR A 24 7.40 1.44 -4.82
C TYR A 24 8.63 2.10 -4.23
N SER A 25 8.59 3.43 -4.17
CA SER A 25 9.58 4.27 -3.52
C SER A 25 8.88 5.22 -2.55
N MET A 26 9.56 5.51 -1.44
CA MET A 26 9.09 6.46 -0.43
C MET A 26 9.88 7.76 -0.53
N GLN A 27 9.16 8.87 -0.50
CA GLN A 27 9.72 10.22 -0.46
C GLN A 27 9.24 10.94 0.78
N ASP A 28 10.17 11.65 1.43
CA ASP A 28 9.83 12.56 2.51
C ASP A 28 8.83 13.60 2.00
N SER A 29 7.64 13.61 2.58
CA SER A 29 6.59 14.53 2.22
C SER A 29 6.96 15.90 2.78
N LYS A 30 7.55 16.77 1.94
CA LYS A 30 7.77 18.18 2.32
C LYS A 30 6.47 18.96 2.58
N SER A 31 5.30 18.32 2.42
CA SER A 31 4.01 18.94 2.69
C SER A 31 3.72 18.92 4.20
N ALA A 32 4.02 20.04 4.86
CA ALA A 32 3.74 20.29 6.27
C ALA A 32 2.25 20.16 6.68
N SER A 33 1.34 19.98 5.74
CA SER A 33 -0.10 20.08 5.98
C SER A 33 -0.74 18.84 6.61
N ALA A 34 -0.29 17.63 6.27
CA ALA A 34 -0.90 16.38 6.77
C ALA A 34 -0.21 15.87 8.05
N THR A 35 1.09 16.13 8.17
CA THR A 35 1.86 15.94 9.41
C THR A 35 1.27 16.78 10.53
N ASP A 36 0.98 18.06 10.29
CA ASP A 36 0.47 18.96 11.33
C ASP A 36 -0.88 18.54 11.93
N GLU A 37 -1.80 17.95 11.17
CA GLU A 37 -3.11 17.52 11.70
C GLU A 37 -3.04 16.22 12.50
N ILE A 38 -2.25 15.25 12.03
CA ILE A 38 -2.06 13.98 12.74
C ILE A 38 -1.21 14.20 13.99
N THR A 39 -0.15 15.02 13.91
CA THR A 39 0.66 15.38 15.08
C THR A 39 -0.14 16.18 16.12
N LYS A 40 -1.13 16.99 15.72
CA LYS A 40 -2.06 17.65 16.66
C LYS A 40 -2.96 16.66 17.40
N LEU A 41 -3.33 15.55 16.77
CA LEU A 41 -4.15 14.48 17.36
C LEU A 41 -3.33 13.47 18.15
N ALA A 42 -2.05 13.32 17.81
CA ALA A 42 -1.10 12.50 18.54
C ALA A 42 -0.83 13.12 19.93
N GLU A 43 -1.02 12.34 20.99
CA GLU A 43 -0.63 12.77 22.33
C GLU A 43 0.88 13.07 22.38
N LYS A 44 1.32 13.91 23.33
CA LYS A 44 2.68 14.45 23.51
C LYS A 44 3.86 13.46 23.37
N ASN A 45 3.62 12.15 23.36
CA ASN A 45 4.62 11.09 23.30
C ASN A 45 4.61 10.27 22.00
N THR A 46 3.81 10.63 21.00
CA THR A 46 3.73 9.88 19.73
C THR A 46 4.18 10.76 18.56
N GLU A 47 5.35 10.43 18.00
CA GLU A 47 5.85 11.05 16.78
C GLU A 47 5.51 10.18 15.57
N VAL A 48 4.74 10.75 14.64
CA VAL A 48 4.37 10.11 13.37
C VAL A 48 4.93 10.93 12.22
N SER A 49 5.69 10.28 11.34
CA SER A 49 6.14 10.85 10.08
C SER A 49 5.29 10.32 8.94
N THR A 50 5.11 11.15 7.91
CA THR A 50 4.36 10.79 6.71
C THR A 50 5.27 10.86 5.48
N PHE A 51 5.20 9.83 4.65
CA PHE A 51 6.00 9.72 3.43
C PHE A 51 5.06 9.55 2.24
N GLU A 52 5.31 10.29 1.16
CA GLU A 52 4.63 10.03 -0.11
C GLU A 52 5.13 8.71 -0.69
N ILE A 53 4.20 7.89 -1.17
CA ILE A 53 4.53 6.68 -1.91
C ILE A 53 4.18 6.89 -3.39
N LYS A 54 5.12 6.54 -4.26
CA LYS A 54 4.90 6.36 -5.70
C LYS A 54 5.41 5.00 -6.12
N GLY A 55 4.61 4.30 -6.91
CA GLY A 55 4.97 2.96 -7.36
C GLY A 55 4.09 2.47 -8.49
N GLU A 56 4.28 1.19 -8.79
CA GLU A 56 3.55 0.45 -9.80
C GLU A 56 3.18 -0.92 -9.23
N ILE A 57 1.97 -1.37 -9.53
CA ILE A 57 1.49 -2.71 -9.18
C ILE A 57 1.10 -3.47 -10.44
N THR A 58 1.57 -4.70 -10.57
CA THR A 58 1.23 -5.60 -11.68
C THR A 58 0.43 -6.76 -11.14
N LEU A 59 -0.82 -6.91 -11.61
CA LEU A 59 -1.74 -7.98 -11.22
C LEU A 59 -2.35 -8.60 -12.48
N PRO A 60 -1.67 -9.55 -13.15
CA PRO A 60 -2.08 -10.04 -14.47
C PRO A 60 -3.51 -10.56 -14.54
N GLU A 61 -3.97 -11.24 -13.48
CA GLU A 61 -5.31 -11.83 -13.41
C GLU A 61 -6.41 -10.84 -12.99
N ILE A 62 -6.04 -9.65 -12.49
CA ILE A 62 -6.98 -8.65 -11.95
C ILE A 62 -7.07 -7.43 -12.87
N THR A 63 -5.92 -6.85 -13.24
CA THR A 63 -5.82 -5.62 -14.03
C THR A 63 -5.24 -5.85 -15.43
N GLY A 64 -4.87 -7.09 -15.76
CA GLY A 64 -4.14 -7.42 -16.98
C GLY A 64 -2.62 -7.26 -16.83
N SER A 65 -1.87 -7.54 -17.89
CA SER A 65 -0.40 -7.57 -17.88
C SER A 65 0.29 -6.20 -17.78
N THR A 66 -0.48 -5.11 -17.85
CA THR A 66 0.07 -3.75 -17.79
C THR A 66 0.23 -3.33 -16.33
N ALA A 67 1.39 -2.77 -15.99
CA ALA A 67 1.63 -2.15 -14.70
C ALA A 67 0.64 -0.99 -14.45
N VAL A 68 0.07 -0.97 -13.25
CA VAL A 68 -0.84 0.07 -12.79
C VAL A 68 -0.07 1.02 -11.88
N GLU A 69 0.08 2.28 -12.32
CA GLU A 69 0.66 3.33 -11.47
C GLU A 69 -0.22 3.55 -10.24
N VAL A 70 0.42 3.56 -9.07
CA VAL A 70 -0.19 3.79 -7.76
C VAL A 70 0.52 4.91 -7.02
N SER A 71 -0.24 5.67 -6.24
CA SER A 71 0.29 6.66 -5.33
C SER A 71 -0.42 6.61 -3.99
N GLY A 72 0.21 7.14 -2.95
CA GLY A 72 -0.42 7.27 -1.65
C GLY A 72 0.55 7.69 -0.58
N MET A 73 0.35 7.20 0.64
CA MET A 73 1.04 7.67 1.83
C MET A 73 1.47 6.50 2.72
N SER A 74 2.65 6.60 3.31
CA SER A 74 3.11 5.76 4.41
C SER A 74 3.13 6.56 5.71
N TYR A 75 2.64 5.95 6.78
CA TYR A 75 2.66 6.49 8.14
C TYR A 75 3.63 5.67 8.97
N VAL A 76 4.64 6.33 9.52
CA VAL A 76 5.71 5.67 10.26
C VAL A 76 5.76 6.24 11.67
N SER A 77 5.72 5.36 12.68
CA SER A 77 6.03 5.77 14.05
C SER A 77 7.53 5.95 14.18
N MET A 78 8.00 7.10 14.66
CA MET A 78 9.43 7.30 14.92
C MET A 78 9.93 6.54 16.16
N MET A 79 9.00 6.05 16.98
CA MET A 79 9.27 5.33 18.22
C MET A 79 8.92 3.83 18.14
N GLY A 80 8.53 3.33 16.97
CA GLY A 80 7.99 1.97 16.81
C GLY A 80 7.95 1.51 15.35
N PRO A 81 7.29 0.37 15.05
CA PRO A 81 7.20 -0.13 13.68
C PRO A 81 6.34 0.79 12.80
N PRO A 82 6.50 0.70 11.46
CA PRO A 82 5.65 1.38 10.49
C PRO A 82 4.17 1.10 10.76
N ILE A 83 3.34 2.15 10.76
CA ILE A 83 1.94 2.07 11.18
C ILE A 83 1.10 1.48 10.06
N SER A 84 1.17 2.09 8.87
CA SER A 84 0.46 1.62 7.69
C SER A 84 0.87 2.37 6.42
N SER A 85 0.75 1.70 5.29
CA SER A 85 0.91 2.28 3.96
C SER A 85 -0.38 2.10 3.17
N ILE A 86 -0.80 3.15 2.47
CA ILE A 86 -2.02 3.16 1.63
C ILE A 86 -1.63 3.58 0.22
N LEU A 87 -2.13 2.85 -0.78
CA LEU A 87 -1.88 3.06 -2.21
C LEU A 87 -3.21 3.03 -2.97
N ILE A 88 -3.37 3.93 -3.94
CA ILE A 88 -4.58 4.04 -4.75
C ILE A 88 -4.21 4.24 -6.22
N SER A 89 -5.00 3.66 -7.12
CA SER A 89 -5.05 4.01 -8.55
C SER A 89 -6.50 4.12 -9.01
N GLN A 90 -6.75 5.05 -9.95
CA GLN A 90 -8.07 5.26 -10.57
C GLN A 90 -8.05 5.15 -12.10
N LYS A 91 -6.88 4.87 -12.71
CA LYS A 91 -6.71 4.93 -14.17
C LYS A 91 -7.43 3.81 -14.93
N GLN A 92 -7.58 2.63 -14.33
CA GLN A 92 -8.12 1.42 -14.98
C GLN A 92 -9.20 0.76 -14.14
N GLY A 93 -9.89 1.54 -13.32
CA GLY A 93 -10.70 1.08 -12.19
C GLY A 93 -10.14 1.63 -10.88
N ILE A 94 -10.88 1.44 -9.79
CA ILE A 94 -10.46 1.84 -8.45
C ILE A 94 -9.70 0.66 -7.84
N LEU A 95 -8.38 0.78 -7.79
CA LEU A 95 -7.50 -0.12 -7.05
C LEU A 95 -7.10 0.58 -5.76
N SER A 96 -7.27 -0.06 -4.61
CA SER A 96 -6.80 0.44 -3.32
C SER A 96 -6.15 -0.69 -2.54
N MET A 97 -4.94 -0.46 -2.05
CA MET A 97 -4.17 -1.39 -1.24
C MET A 97 -3.74 -0.71 0.04
N GLN A 98 -3.95 -1.40 1.16
CA GLN A 98 -3.40 -1.03 2.47
C GLN A 98 -2.50 -2.15 2.94
N PHE A 99 -1.29 -1.84 3.40
CA PHE A 99 -0.38 -2.85 3.93
C PHE A 99 0.48 -2.30 5.07
N ASN A 100 0.94 -3.22 5.92
CA ASN A 100 1.86 -2.97 7.01
C ASN A 100 3.10 -3.86 6.84
N ILE A 101 4.22 -3.44 7.41
CA ILE A 101 5.42 -4.27 7.51
C ILE A 101 5.22 -5.28 8.66
N ILE A 102 5.52 -6.55 8.41
CA ILE A 102 5.31 -7.64 9.38
C ILE A 102 6.55 -7.84 10.26
N ASP A 103 7.74 -7.66 9.70
CA ASP A 103 9.02 -7.99 10.34
C ASP A 103 10.03 -6.84 10.27
N SER A 104 11.02 -6.85 11.17
CA SER A 104 12.18 -5.96 11.11
C SER A 104 13.31 -6.72 10.40
N PRO A 105 13.30 -6.73 9.07
CA PRO A 105 13.90 -5.67 8.24
C PRO A 105 12.95 -5.09 7.18
N GLY A 106 11.66 -5.42 7.23
CA GLY A 106 10.71 -5.11 6.16
C GLY A 106 10.85 -6.05 4.97
N THR A 107 11.11 -7.33 5.21
CA THR A 107 11.15 -8.33 4.12
C THR A 107 9.76 -8.84 3.77
N HIS A 108 8.81 -8.71 4.69
CA HIS A 108 7.43 -9.13 4.52
C HIS A 108 6.44 -7.99 4.78
N ILE A 109 5.40 -7.93 3.95
CA ILE A 109 4.25 -7.05 4.15
C ILE A 109 2.96 -7.85 4.21
N GLY A 110 2.00 -7.35 4.99
CA GLY A 110 0.66 -7.93 5.13
C GLY A 110 -0.41 -6.86 4.99
N GLY A 111 -1.51 -7.15 4.31
CA GLY A 111 -2.48 -6.13 3.99
C GLY A 111 -3.76 -6.62 3.33
N GLY A 112 -4.51 -5.66 2.82
CA GLY A 112 -5.70 -5.89 2.02
C GLY A 112 -5.61 -5.13 0.69
N LEU A 113 -6.11 -5.74 -0.36
CA LEU A 113 -6.27 -5.11 -1.67
C LEU A 113 -7.74 -5.17 -2.07
N SER A 114 -8.21 -4.10 -2.70
CA SER A 114 -9.54 -3.99 -3.28
C SER A 114 -9.42 -3.50 -4.72
N TYR A 115 -10.25 -4.06 -5.59
CA TYR A 115 -10.35 -3.62 -6.97
C TYR A 115 -11.80 -3.60 -7.43
N ALA A 116 -12.19 -2.50 -8.08
CA ALA A 116 -13.48 -2.35 -8.73
C ALA A 116 -13.31 -1.72 -10.11
N LYS A 117 -13.85 -2.39 -11.14
CA LYS A 117 -13.96 -1.85 -12.49
C LYS A 117 -15.40 -1.40 -12.70
N GLU A 118 -15.64 -0.11 -12.94
CA GLU A 118 -17.01 0.33 -13.24
C GLU A 118 -17.58 -0.43 -14.46
N PRO A 119 -18.86 -0.87 -14.42
CA PRO A 119 -19.88 -0.59 -13.41
C PRO A 119 -19.97 -1.62 -12.25
N MET A 120 -19.03 -2.58 -12.14
CA MET A 120 -19.08 -3.64 -11.13
C MET A 120 -18.93 -3.08 -9.71
N LYS A 121 -20.06 -3.01 -9.00
CA LYS A 121 -20.13 -2.98 -7.54
C LYS A 121 -20.74 -4.31 -7.06
N PRO A 122 -20.21 -4.94 -6.00
CA PRO A 122 -19.15 -4.46 -5.09
C PRO A 122 -17.71 -4.71 -5.59
N ALA A 123 -16.73 -4.04 -4.97
CA ALA A 123 -15.31 -4.29 -5.20
C ALA A 123 -14.93 -5.71 -4.77
N LYS A 124 -14.07 -6.39 -5.55
CA LYS A 124 -13.47 -7.65 -5.12
C LYS A 124 -12.32 -7.34 -4.16
N MET A 125 -12.16 -8.19 -3.14
CA MET A 125 -11.23 -8.01 -2.04
C MET A 125 -10.25 -9.19 -1.97
N TRP A 126 -9.02 -8.92 -1.57
CA TRP A 126 -8.00 -9.93 -1.33
C TRP A 126 -7.23 -9.61 -0.04
N SER A 127 -6.88 -10.66 0.69
CA SER A 127 -5.79 -10.60 1.66
C SER A 127 -4.46 -10.62 0.90
N VAL A 128 -3.49 -9.82 1.34
CA VAL A 128 -2.19 -9.70 0.67
C VAL A 128 -1.08 -10.12 1.62
N LEU A 129 -0.17 -10.95 1.11
CA LEU A 129 1.16 -11.18 1.66
C LEU A 129 2.17 -10.77 0.59
N GLY A 130 3.18 -9.98 0.96
CA GLY A 130 4.28 -9.63 0.06
C GLY A 130 5.62 -10.04 0.62
N ILE A 131 6.55 -10.43 -0.25
CA ILE A 131 7.94 -10.76 0.08
C ILE A 131 8.90 -10.07 -0.89
N VAL A 132 9.98 -9.47 -0.37
CA VAL A 132 11.06 -8.84 -1.16
C VAL A 132 11.87 -9.87 -1.93
#